data_AF-A0A377XIN2-F1
#
_entry.id   AF-A0A377XIN2-F1
#
_cell.length_a   1.000
_cell.length_b   1.000
_cell.length_c   1.000
_cell.angle_alpha   90.00
_cell.angle_beta   90.00
_cell.angle_gamma   90.00
#
_symmetry.space_group_name_H-M   'P 1'
#
loop_
_entity.id
_entity.type
_entity.pdbx_description
1 polymer ?
#
loop_
_entity_poly.entity_id
_entity_poly.type
_entity_poly.pdbx_seq_one_letter_code
_entity_poly.pdbx_strand_id
1 'polypeptide(L)'
;MIEFDAKLSKDGQIFLLHDDNLERTSNGWGVAGELAWDDLLKVDAGSWFSREFKGEPLPLLSQVAERCRRHGMMANIEIKPTTGLGPQTARVVALAARDLWQGMTAPLLSSFEIDALEAAQEAAPELPRGAAAG
;
A
#
# COMPACT_ATOMS: atom_id res chain seq x y z
N MET A 1 0.26 15.40 6.50
CA MET A 1 0.76 14.02 6.40
C MET A 1 -0.43 13.10 6.26
N ILE A 2 -0.33 12.04 5.46
CA ILE A 2 -1.33 10.97 5.38
C ILE A 2 -0.66 9.63 5.69
N GLU A 3 -1.49 8.67 6.08
CA GLU A 3 -1.14 7.28 6.28
C GLU A 3 -2.04 6.43 5.38
N PHE A 4 -1.51 5.31 4.90
CA PHE A 4 -2.24 4.31 4.13
C PHE A 4 -1.54 2.95 4.14
N ASP A 5 -2.35 1.89 4.02
CA ASP A 5 -1.91 0.50 3.96
C ASP A 5 -1.54 0.07 2.53
N ALA A 6 -0.30 -0.36 2.31
CA ALA A 6 0.20 -0.83 1.03
C ALA A 6 0.41 -2.35 1.00
N LYS A 7 -0.06 -3.00 -0.08
CA LYS A 7 0.13 -4.44 -0.32
C LYS A 7 0.32 -4.80 -1.79
N LEU A 8 0.63 -6.06 -2.05
CA LEU A 8 0.85 -6.59 -3.39
C LEU A 8 -0.38 -7.31 -3.93
N SER A 9 -0.64 -7.10 -5.21
CA SER A 9 -1.48 -7.98 -6.04
C SER A 9 -0.69 -9.23 -6.44
N LYS A 10 -1.38 -10.22 -7.03
CA LYS A 10 -0.78 -11.49 -7.45
C LYS A 10 0.40 -11.32 -8.40
N ASP A 11 0.32 -10.35 -9.29
CA ASP A 11 1.31 -10.00 -10.30
C ASP A 11 2.25 -8.86 -9.87
N GLY A 12 2.25 -8.52 -8.57
CA GLY A 12 3.25 -7.67 -7.94
C GLY A 12 3.02 -6.17 -8.07
N GLN A 13 1.85 -5.71 -8.53
CA GLN A 13 1.48 -4.29 -8.44
C GLN A 13 1.24 -3.92 -6.97
N ILE A 14 1.76 -2.76 -6.56
CA ILE A 14 1.57 -2.22 -5.22
C ILE A 14 0.32 -1.34 -5.20
N PHE A 15 -0.69 -1.76 -4.45
CA PHE A 15 -1.95 -1.05 -4.31
C PHE A 15 -2.29 -0.83 -2.83
N LEU A 16 -3.29 0.02 -2.57
CA LEU A 16 -3.75 0.28 -1.22
C LEU A 16 -5.00 -0.49 -0.86
N LEU A 17 -4.93 -1.23 0.25
CA LEU A 17 -6.04 -1.92 0.90
C LEU A 17 -5.59 -2.40 2.27
N HIS A 18 -6.40 -2.13 3.30
CA HIS A 18 -6.10 -2.56 4.67
C HIS A 18 -6.27 -4.07 4.86
N ASP A 19 -7.46 -4.59 4.54
CA ASP A 19 -7.82 -5.98 4.81
C ASP A 19 -7.18 -6.93 3.79
N ASP A 20 -7.03 -8.20 4.14
CA ASP A 20 -6.65 -9.23 3.17
C ASP A 20 -7.73 -9.46 2.13
N ASN A 21 -8.99 -9.28 2.51
CA ASN A 21 -10.12 -9.49 1.64
C ASN A 21 -10.80 -8.19 1.22
N LEU A 22 -11.62 -8.27 0.18
CA LEU A 22 -12.25 -7.14 -0.47
C LEU A 22 -13.59 -6.69 0.15
N GLU A 23 -14.24 -7.51 0.98
CA GLU A 23 -15.68 -7.35 1.26
C GLU A 23 -16.02 -6.11 2.10
N ARG A 24 -15.14 -5.68 3.02
CA ARG A 24 -15.45 -4.57 3.92
C ARG A 24 -15.49 -3.23 3.20
N THR A 25 -14.60 -3.03 2.23
CA THR A 25 -14.34 -1.72 1.61
C THR A 25 -14.54 -1.72 0.10
N SER A 26 -15.27 -2.70 -0.43
CA SER A 26 -15.57 -2.73 -1.86
C SER A 26 -16.79 -3.58 -2.19
N ASN A 27 -17.09 -3.69 -3.48
CA ASN A 27 -18.05 -4.65 -4.02
C ASN A 27 -17.45 -6.01 -4.42
N GLY A 28 -16.16 -6.23 -4.17
CA GLY A 28 -15.46 -7.48 -4.46
C GLY A 28 -15.49 -8.48 -3.30
N TRP A 29 -14.94 -9.68 -3.54
CA TRP A 29 -14.84 -10.75 -2.56
C TRP A 29 -13.53 -11.54 -2.75
N GLY A 30 -13.11 -12.22 -1.68
CA GLY A 30 -11.89 -13.02 -1.68
C GLY A 30 -10.62 -12.23 -1.34
N VAL A 31 -9.49 -12.93 -1.28
CA VAL A 31 -8.18 -12.38 -0.89
C VAL A 31 -7.64 -11.53 -2.04
N ALA A 32 -7.48 -10.23 -1.81
CA ALA A 32 -7.08 -9.28 -2.86
C ALA A 32 -5.68 -9.58 -3.43
N GLY A 33 -4.75 -10.04 -2.59
CA GLY A 33 -3.40 -10.43 -3.00
C GLY A 33 -3.34 -11.68 -3.89
N GLU A 34 -4.43 -12.44 -4.02
CA GLU A 34 -4.54 -13.60 -4.92
C GLU A 34 -5.08 -13.24 -6.31
N LEU A 35 -5.46 -11.98 -6.53
CA LEU A 35 -5.99 -11.47 -7.79
C LEU A 35 -4.93 -10.70 -8.58
N ALA A 36 -4.97 -10.81 -9.91
CA ALA A 36 -4.15 -9.98 -10.78
C ALA A 36 -4.66 -8.53 -10.76
N TRP A 37 -3.78 -7.57 -11.02
CA TRP A 37 -4.13 -6.16 -11.01
C TRP A 37 -5.29 -5.81 -11.96
N ASP A 38 -5.35 -6.43 -13.14
CA ASP A 38 -6.42 -6.22 -14.11
C ASP A 38 -7.81 -6.61 -13.58
N ASP A 39 -7.88 -7.53 -12.61
CA ASP A 39 -9.13 -7.89 -11.94
C ASP A 39 -9.44 -6.92 -10.79
N LEU A 40 -8.42 -6.51 -10.02
CA LEU A 40 -8.55 -5.50 -8.97
C LEU A 40 -8.97 -4.12 -9.50
N LEU A 41 -8.57 -3.77 -10.73
CA LEU A 41 -8.98 -2.54 -11.41
C LEU A 41 -10.50 -2.43 -11.62
N LYS A 42 -11.22 -3.57 -11.60
CA LYS A 42 -12.68 -3.61 -11.80
C LYS A 42 -13.46 -3.43 -10.50
N VAL A 43 -12.78 -3.41 -9.36
CA VAL A 43 -13.37 -3.29 -8.02
C VAL A 43 -13.81 -1.84 -7.77
N ASP A 44 -15.03 -1.68 -7.26
CA ASP A 44 -15.55 -0.41 -6.74
C ASP A 44 -15.29 -0.36 -5.23
N ALA A 45 -14.30 0.44 -4.83
CA ALA A 45 -13.85 0.63 -3.46
C ALA A 45 -14.49 1.84 -2.75
N GLY A 46 -15.52 2.46 -3.35
CA GLY A 46 -16.15 3.67 -2.80
C GLY A 46 -17.65 3.55 -2.52
N SER A 47 -18.38 2.76 -3.31
CA SER A 47 -19.84 2.58 -3.17
C SER A 47 -20.30 2.10 -1.79
N TRP A 48 -19.42 1.39 -1.05
CA TRP A 48 -19.71 0.92 0.31
C TRP A 48 -19.83 2.08 1.31
N PHE A 49 -19.10 3.18 1.09
CA PHE A 49 -19.07 4.34 1.97
C PHE A 49 -20.24 5.29 1.67
N SER A 50 -20.40 5.67 0.39
CA SER A 50 -21.55 6.46 -0.05
C SER A 50 -21.72 6.37 -1.57
N ARG A 51 -22.92 6.71 -2.06
CA ARG A 51 -23.22 6.76 -3.51
C ARG A 51 -22.40 7.82 -4.26
N GLU A 52 -21.87 8.81 -3.57
CA GLU A 52 -21.04 9.87 -4.16
C GLU A 52 -19.68 9.33 -4.62
N PHE A 53 -19.17 8.29 -3.97
CA PHE A 53 -17.91 7.63 -4.31
C PHE A 53 -18.09 6.40 -5.20
N LYS A 54 -19.22 6.32 -5.92
CA LYS A 54 -19.48 5.19 -6.81
C LYS A 54 -18.42 5.12 -7.90
N GLY A 55 -17.82 3.94 -8.05
CA GLY A 55 -16.79 3.66 -9.05
C GLY A 55 -15.39 4.11 -8.66
N GLU A 56 -15.16 4.49 -7.38
CA GLU A 56 -13.80 4.78 -6.91
C GLU A 56 -12.93 3.51 -7.00
N PRO A 57 -11.78 3.55 -7.67
CA PRO A 57 -10.93 2.37 -7.84
C PRO A 57 -10.05 2.13 -6.61
N LEU A 58 -9.47 0.93 -6.51
CA LEU A 58 -8.30 0.72 -5.66
C LEU A 58 -7.11 1.53 -6.22
N PRO A 59 -6.39 2.33 -5.41
CA PRO A 59 -5.30 3.15 -5.91
C PRO A 59 -3.96 2.39 -5.91
N LEU A 60 -3.11 2.66 -6.92
CA LEU A 60 -1.71 2.25 -6.93
C LEU A 60 -0.86 3.17 -6.05
N LEU A 61 0.21 2.64 -5.45
CA LEU A 61 1.16 3.44 -4.69
C LEU A 61 1.77 4.59 -5.52
N SER A 62 2.00 4.37 -6.82
CA SER A 62 2.51 5.41 -7.73
C SER A 62 1.54 6.60 -7.90
N GLN A 63 0.23 6.34 -7.93
CA GLN A 63 -0.79 7.38 -7.99
C GLN A 63 -0.83 8.20 -6.70
N VAL A 64 -0.63 7.53 -5.56
CA VAL A 64 -0.57 8.15 -4.24
C VAL A 64 0.69 9.01 -4.10
N ALA A 65 1.85 8.53 -4.57
CA ALA A 65 3.09 9.29 -4.60
C ALA A 65 2.94 10.60 -5.39
N GLU A 66 2.32 10.54 -6.57
CA GLU A 66 2.05 11.72 -7.39
C GLU A 66 1.06 12.68 -6.72
N ARG A 67 0.06 12.15 -6.01
CA ARG A 67 -0.85 12.98 -5.21
C ARG A 67 -0.10 13.69 -4.08
N CYS A 68 0.77 12.99 -3.36
CA CYS A 68 1.61 13.59 -2.33
C CYS A 68 2.49 14.71 -2.89
N ARG A 69 3.10 14.50 -4.06
CA ARG A 69 3.90 15.52 -4.76
C ARG A 69 3.10 16.78 -5.05
N ARG A 70 1.93 16.62 -5.69
CA ARG A 70 1.08 17.75 -6.09
C ARG A 70 0.56 18.56 -4.89
N HIS A 71 0.32 17.92 -3.77
CA HIS A 71 -0.24 18.55 -2.57
C HIS A 71 0.80 18.88 -1.50
N GLY A 72 2.10 18.64 -1.74
CA GLY A 72 3.16 18.87 -0.75
C GLY A 72 2.97 18.05 0.53
N MET A 73 2.42 16.83 0.42
CA MET A 73 2.10 15.98 1.56
C MET A 73 3.20 14.96 1.82
N MET A 74 3.53 14.78 3.10
CA MET A 74 4.32 13.65 3.60
C MET A 74 3.44 12.40 3.73
N ALA A 75 4.06 11.22 3.62
CA ALA A 75 3.38 9.92 3.71
C ALA A 75 4.00 9.02 4.79
N ASN A 76 3.13 8.35 5.54
CA ASN A 76 3.44 7.11 6.24
C ASN A 76 2.87 5.95 5.41
N ILE A 77 3.73 5.05 4.95
CA ILE A 77 3.35 3.87 4.19
C ILE A 77 3.35 2.70 5.17
N GLU A 78 2.18 2.27 5.62
CA GLU A 78 2.06 1.04 6.40
C GLU A 78 2.20 -0.15 5.44
N ILE A 79 3.27 -0.93 5.61
CA ILE A 79 3.48 -2.20 4.92
C ILE A 79 2.53 -3.21 5.58
N LYS A 80 1.44 -3.52 4.86
CA LYS A 80 0.36 -4.38 5.34
C LYS A 80 0.16 -5.55 4.38
N PRO A 81 1.04 -6.55 4.41
CA PRO A 81 1.07 -7.61 3.41
C PRO A 81 -0.20 -8.46 3.44
N THR A 82 -0.43 -9.22 2.37
CA THR A 82 -1.26 -10.43 2.50
C THR A 82 -0.55 -11.40 3.45
N THR A 83 -1.30 -11.98 4.38
CA THR A 83 -0.76 -12.84 5.45
C THR A 83 0.26 -13.86 4.89
N GLY A 84 1.48 -13.84 5.43
CA GLY A 84 2.59 -14.73 5.03
C GLY A 84 3.49 -14.18 3.93
N LEU A 85 3.22 -12.98 3.39
CA LEU A 85 4.05 -12.32 2.36
C LEU A 85 4.82 -11.10 2.88
N GLY A 86 5.03 -10.96 4.20
CA GLY A 86 5.66 -9.80 4.83
C GLY A 86 6.99 -9.37 4.21
N PRO A 87 8.04 -10.21 4.25
CA PRO A 87 9.35 -9.85 3.70
C PRO A 87 9.34 -9.52 2.20
N GLN A 88 8.53 -10.24 1.41
CA GLN A 88 8.39 -10.00 -0.02
C GLN A 88 7.73 -8.64 -0.29
N THR A 89 6.60 -8.37 0.38
CA THR A 89 5.86 -7.12 0.26
C THR A 89 6.74 -5.95 0.66
N ALA A 90 7.41 -6.05 1.81
CA ALA A 90 8.27 -5.01 2.31
C ALA A 90 9.42 -4.65 1.37
N ARG A 91 10.11 -5.65 0.80
CA ARG A 91 11.20 -5.41 -0.16
C ARG A 91 10.70 -4.66 -1.39
N VAL A 92 9.56 -5.07 -1.94
CA VAL A 92 8.97 -4.44 -3.13
C VAL A 92 8.49 -3.02 -2.82
N VAL A 93 7.79 -2.82 -1.70
CA VAL A 93 7.31 -1.51 -1.26
C VAL A 93 8.47 -0.55 -0.96
N ALA A 94 9.52 -1.01 -0.28
CA ALA A 94 10.67 -0.17 0.05
C ALA A 94 11.42 0.32 -1.20
N LEU A 95 11.67 -0.57 -2.17
CA LEU A 95 12.30 -0.20 -3.44
C LEU A 95 11.43 0.78 -4.24
N ALA A 96 10.12 0.51 -4.32
CA ALA A 96 9.20 1.41 -5.01
C ALA A 96 9.09 2.77 -4.30
N ALA A 97 9.03 2.79 -2.96
CA ALA A 97 9.00 4.03 -2.18
C ALA A 97 10.26 4.87 -2.43
N ARG A 98 11.44 4.24 -2.44
CA ARG A 98 12.71 4.92 -2.75
C ARG A 98 12.67 5.62 -4.10
N ASP A 99 12.14 4.95 -5.13
CA ASP A 99 12.12 5.48 -6.49
C ASP A 99 11.00 6.51 -6.69
N LEU A 100 9.80 6.26 -6.15
CA LEU A 100 8.62 7.13 -6.30
C LEU A 100 8.74 8.43 -5.51
N TRP A 101 9.46 8.43 -4.38
CA TRP A 101 9.68 9.60 -3.51
C TRP A 101 10.95 10.40 -3.79
N GLN A 102 11.67 10.13 -4.88
CA GLN A 102 12.83 10.94 -5.27
C GLN A 102 12.47 12.42 -5.39
N GLY A 103 13.30 13.27 -4.79
CA GLY A 103 13.09 14.73 -4.76
C GLY A 103 12.00 15.21 -3.78
N MET A 104 11.46 14.33 -2.93
CA MET A 104 10.49 14.65 -1.88
C MET A 104 11.03 14.30 -0.49
N THR A 105 10.31 14.70 0.56
CA THR A 105 10.58 14.18 1.91
C THR A 105 10.38 12.66 1.92
N ALA A 106 11.39 11.92 2.38
CA ALA A 106 11.33 10.45 2.44
C ALA A 106 10.09 9.97 3.21
N PRO A 107 9.34 8.98 2.68
CA PRO A 107 8.19 8.44 3.38
C PRO A 107 8.63 7.61 4.58
N LEU A 108 7.84 7.62 5.65
CA LEU A 108 8.00 6.69 6.76
C LEU A 108 7.47 5.32 6.33
N LEU A 109 8.24 4.25 6.52
CA LEU A 109 7.77 2.88 6.35
C LEU A 109 7.39 2.31 7.72
N SER A 110 6.12 1.99 7.94
CA SER A 110 5.67 1.36 9.20
C SER A 110 5.16 -0.06 8.97
N SER A 111 5.18 -0.90 9.99
CA SER A 111 4.51 -2.20 9.99
C SER A 111 4.32 -2.73 11.41
N PHE A 112 3.35 -3.63 11.58
CA PHE A 112 3.22 -4.49 12.76
C PHE A 112 4.09 -5.76 12.66
N GLU A 113 4.59 -6.07 11.45
CA GLU A 113 5.42 -7.24 11.19
C GLU A 113 6.91 -6.85 11.23
N ILE A 114 7.65 -7.42 12.19
CA ILE A 114 9.08 -7.08 12.39
C ILE A 114 9.94 -7.55 11.22
N ASP A 115 9.66 -8.74 10.68
CA ASP A 115 10.35 -9.30 9.51
C ASP A 115 10.11 -8.46 8.25
N ALA A 116 8.94 -7.84 8.11
CA ALA A 116 8.69 -6.84 7.07
C ALA A 116 9.61 -5.61 7.25
N LEU A 117 9.77 -5.08 8.48
CA LEU A 117 10.66 -3.95 8.74
C LEU A 117 12.13 -4.29 8.50
N GLU A 118 12.57 -5.50 8.85
CA GLU A 118 13.92 -6.01 8.56
C GLU A 118 14.16 -6.08 7.04
N ALA A 119 13.22 -6.66 6.29
CA ALA A 119 13.32 -6.74 4.83
C ALA A 119 13.31 -5.35 4.15
N ALA A 120 12.52 -4.40 4.68
CA ALA A 120 12.55 -3.02 4.22
C ALA A 120 13.89 -2.34 4.51
N GLN A 121 14.49 -2.60 5.68
CA GLN A 121 15.82 -2.10 6.04
C GLN A 121 16.92 -2.63 5.11
N GLU A 122 16.88 -3.91 4.75
CA GLU A 122 17.82 -4.48 3.80
C GLU A 122 17.69 -3.86 2.40
N ALA A 123 16.46 -3.58 1.97
CA ALA A 123 16.17 -3.14 0.61
C ALA A 123 16.43 -1.64 0.38
N ALA A 124 16.10 -0.79 1.36
CA ALA A 124 16.25 0.66 1.31
C ALA A 124 16.62 1.20 2.70
N PRO A 125 17.87 0.96 3.17
CA PRO A 125 18.29 1.29 4.53
C PRO A 125 18.16 2.77 4.89
N GLU A 126 18.23 3.65 3.89
CA GLU A 126 18.11 5.11 3.99
C GLU A 126 16.69 5.60 4.27
N LEU A 127 15.65 4.81 3.99
CA LEU A 127 14.28 5.19 4.28
C LEU A 127 13.98 5.02 5.79
N PRO A 128 13.30 5.97 6.44
CA PRO A 128 12.96 5.85 7.85
C PRO A 128 11.93 4.73 8.08
N ARG A 129 12.01 4.08 9.25
CA ARG A 129 11.14 2.98 9.64
C ARG A 129 10.48 3.23 11.00
N GLY A 130 9.25 2.76 11.18
CA GLY A 130 8.51 2.80 12.44
C GLY A 130 7.90 1.44 12.79
N ALA A 131 8.21 0.92 13.99
CA ALA A 131 7.55 -0.27 14.51
C ALA A 131 6.21 0.12 15.14
N ALA A 132 5.10 -0.40 14.59
CA ALA A 132 3.80 -0.24 15.19
C ALA A 132 3.66 -1.19 16.39
N ALA A 133 3.11 -0.69 17.50
CA ALA A 133 2.80 -1.48 18.69
C ALA A 133 1.28 -1.47 18.92
N GLY A 134 0.72 -2.65 19.20
CA GLY A 134 -0.69 -2.84 19.53
C GLY A 134 -0.97 -2.72 21.03
#